data_AF-R7C3S0-F1
#
_entry.id   AF-R7C3S0-F1
#
_cell.length_a   1.000
_cell.length_b   1.000
_cell.length_c   1.000
_cell.angle_alpha   90.00
_cell.angle_beta   90.00
_cell.angle_gamma   90.00
#
_symmetry.space_group_name_H-M   'P 1'
#
loop_
_entity.id
_entity.type
_entity.pdbx_description
1 polymer ?
#
loop_
_entity_poly.entity_id
_entity_poly.type
_entity_poly.pdbx_seq_one_letter_code
_entity_poly.pdbx_strand_id
1 'polypeptide(L)'
;MTFRLERRSLLSAAASAALLGPAAAVNAQLRIEITGVGANQIPLAYAPMNGAAETGIDPMRVVAADLSRTGAFRIIVGEAEATLEESVRPNLEFWRGKEAAMLATGSIIRLADGTWDIRYRLFDTVQNAEVDRGQWITDNRQLRMTAHRIADRIYTKLTGLGALFASRLAYVAEYSKKSFELIVADSDGANALPALKSREPIISPAWSPDGKQLAYVSFEAQKPVVYIHTVATGRRRVLANFRGNNSAPAFSPDGKKVALALSRDGFTQIFMINTDGTGVSRFSHSYAIDTEPVFSPDGKYIYFTSDRGGSAQIYRQALEGGTPAERVTFGADYAVSPALNPDGTVLTYVTRVAGRFRVTAMDLASGQEMILTNNAADESPCFSPNGQMIVYATERAKRGVLATVSTDGAVHAWLTGPAGDIREPTWGPLIVD
;
A
#
# COMPACT_ATOMS: atom_id res chain seq x y z
N MET A 1 -21.61 50.21 -25.30
CA MET A 1 -21.80 49.54 -26.60
C MET A 1 -22.04 48.06 -26.33
N THR A 2 -23.31 47.68 -26.40
CA THR A 2 -23.87 46.34 -26.26
C THR A 2 -23.84 45.58 -27.59
N PHE A 3 -24.14 44.27 -27.52
CA PHE A 3 -24.54 43.30 -28.58
C PHE A 3 -23.48 42.22 -28.91
N ARG A 4 -23.79 40.92 -29.02
CA ARG A 4 -25.03 40.12 -28.85
C ARG A 4 -24.66 38.62 -28.86
N LEU A 5 -25.36 37.80 -28.09
CA LEU A 5 -25.53 36.36 -28.37
C LEU A 5 -26.35 36.18 -29.65
N GLU A 6 -26.02 35.17 -30.47
CA GLU A 6 -26.96 34.60 -31.44
C GLU A 6 -27.17 33.11 -31.17
N ARG A 7 -28.41 32.77 -30.79
CA ARG A 7 -29.05 31.47 -30.99
C ARG A 7 -29.70 31.48 -32.37
N ARG A 8 -29.54 30.42 -33.16
CA ARG A 8 -30.56 29.97 -34.12
C ARG A 8 -30.42 28.50 -34.50
N SER A 9 -31.52 27.76 -34.24
CA SER A 9 -32.05 26.55 -34.91
C SER A 9 -31.15 25.30 -35.03
N LEU A 10 -31.36 24.19 -34.31
CA LEU A 10 -32.50 23.23 -34.34
C LEU A 10 -33.01 22.88 -35.75
N LEU A 11 -32.57 21.75 -36.31
CA LEU A 11 -33.38 20.56 -36.68
C LEU A 11 -32.67 19.72 -37.75
N SER A 12 -32.21 18.53 -37.35
CA SER A 12 -32.39 17.29 -38.12
C SER A 12 -32.02 16.11 -37.23
N ALA A 13 -33.06 15.50 -36.65
CA ALA A 13 -32.98 14.19 -36.04
C ALA A 13 -32.79 13.15 -37.14
N ALA A 14 -31.71 12.37 -37.06
CA ALA A 14 -31.63 11.06 -37.67
C ALA A 14 -31.32 10.07 -36.54
N ALA A 15 -32.28 9.18 -36.32
CA ALA A 15 -32.26 8.18 -35.29
C ALA A 15 -31.10 7.20 -35.49
N SER A 16 -30.20 7.16 -34.51
CA SER A 16 -29.41 5.96 -34.20
C SER A 16 -29.78 5.55 -32.79
N ALA A 17 -30.76 4.65 -32.69
CA ALA A 17 -31.00 3.88 -31.47
C ALA A 17 -29.78 2.98 -31.24
N ALA A 18 -28.74 3.53 -30.62
CA ALA A 18 -27.68 2.74 -30.04
C ALA A 18 -28.25 2.06 -28.80
N LEU A 19 -28.32 0.72 -28.87
CA LEU A 19 -28.61 -0.17 -27.76
C LEU A 19 -27.83 0.27 -26.52
N LEU A 20 -28.53 0.88 -25.56
CA LEU A 20 -28.07 1.00 -24.19
C LEU A 20 -28.11 -0.41 -23.58
N GLY A 21 -27.07 -1.20 -23.85
CA GLY A 21 -26.74 -2.33 -22.99
C GLY A 21 -26.52 -1.81 -21.56
N PRO A 22 -26.77 -2.63 -20.53
CA PRO A 22 -26.49 -2.21 -19.17
C PRO A 22 -25.04 -1.77 -19.11
N ALA A 23 -24.80 -0.52 -18.72
CA ALA A 23 -23.47 -0.04 -18.44
C ALA A 23 -22.90 -0.98 -17.38
N ALA A 24 -21.96 -1.83 -17.76
CA ALA A 24 -21.17 -2.58 -16.81
C ALA A 24 -20.62 -1.53 -15.84
N ALA A 25 -20.92 -1.67 -14.56
CA ALA A 25 -20.29 -0.86 -13.54
C ALA A 25 -18.78 -0.98 -13.77
N VAL A 26 -18.16 0.10 -14.24
CA VAL A 26 -16.71 0.16 -14.34
C VAL A 26 -16.23 0.12 -12.90
N ASN A 27 -15.86 -1.07 -12.44
CA ASN A 27 -15.28 -1.25 -11.12
C ASN A 27 -14.07 -0.33 -11.05
N ALA A 28 -14.09 0.60 -10.10
CA ALA A 28 -13.04 1.59 -9.88
C ALA A 28 -11.78 0.94 -9.26
N GLN A 29 -11.33 -0.18 -9.81
CA GLN A 29 -10.22 -0.97 -9.33
C GLN A 29 -8.93 -0.55 -10.03
N LEU A 30 -7.81 -0.58 -9.30
CA LEU A 30 -6.49 -0.36 -9.90
C LEU A 30 -6.15 -1.53 -10.82
N ARG A 31 -5.76 -1.22 -12.06
CA ARG A 31 -5.18 -2.18 -13.00
C ARG A 31 -3.70 -2.35 -12.66
N ILE A 32 -3.28 -3.61 -12.52
CA ILE A 32 -1.90 -3.96 -12.20
C ILE A 32 -1.15 -4.39 -13.47
N GLU A 33 -0.02 -3.77 -13.76
CA GLU A 33 0.91 -4.18 -14.82
C GLU A 33 2.29 -4.47 -14.21
N ILE A 34 2.75 -5.72 -14.28
CA ILE A 34 4.02 -6.16 -13.70
C ILE A 34 5.11 -6.17 -14.79
N THR A 35 6.31 -5.71 -14.45
CA THR A 35 7.51 -5.79 -15.28
C THR A 35 8.69 -6.30 -14.46
N GLY A 36 9.54 -7.13 -15.07
CA GLY A 36 10.62 -7.82 -14.37
C GLY A 36 10.17 -9.16 -13.77
N VAL A 37 11.15 -9.99 -13.41
CA VAL A 37 10.95 -11.31 -12.78
C VAL A 37 12.06 -11.54 -11.76
N GLY A 38 11.76 -12.24 -10.67
CA GLY A 38 12.79 -12.69 -9.74
C GLY A 38 13.73 -13.71 -10.39
N ALA A 39 15.01 -13.71 -10.01
CA ALA A 39 16.01 -14.61 -10.59
C ALA A 39 15.67 -16.10 -10.37
N ASN A 40 15.08 -16.43 -9.22
CA ASN A 40 14.62 -17.77 -8.88
C ASN A 40 13.11 -17.74 -8.64
N GLN A 41 12.35 -18.34 -9.56
CA GLN A 41 10.90 -18.43 -9.43
C GLN A 41 10.47 -19.84 -9.03
N ILE A 42 9.52 -19.93 -8.11
CA ILE A 42 8.87 -21.17 -7.72
C ILE A 42 7.74 -21.44 -8.73
N PRO A 43 7.80 -22.50 -9.55
CA PRO A 43 6.72 -22.85 -10.46
C PRO A 43 5.52 -23.37 -9.66
N LEU A 44 4.44 -22.60 -9.61
CA LEU A 44 3.24 -22.92 -8.86
C LEU A 44 2.05 -23.00 -9.80
N ALA A 45 1.45 -24.19 -9.88
CA ALA A 45 0.15 -24.36 -10.49
C ALA A 45 -0.95 -24.07 -9.46
N TYR A 46 -2.09 -23.58 -9.95
CA TYR A 46 -3.31 -23.52 -9.15
C TYR A 46 -4.51 -24.08 -9.91
N ALA A 47 -5.46 -24.62 -9.16
CA ALA A 47 -6.78 -24.98 -9.66
C ALA A 47 -7.84 -24.04 -9.06
N PRO A 48 -8.86 -23.62 -9.83
CA PRO A 48 -10.00 -22.89 -9.28
C PRO A 48 -10.61 -23.62 -8.08
N MET A 49 -11.04 -22.89 -7.06
CA MET A 49 -11.68 -23.55 -5.91
C MET A 49 -13.00 -24.21 -6.33
N ASN A 50 -13.20 -25.46 -5.90
CA ASN A 50 -14.49 -26.11 -6.11
C ASN A 50 -15.59 -25.34 -5.36
N GLY A 51 -16.68 -24.99 -6.05
CA GLY A 51 -17.76 -24.14 -5.50
C GLY A 51 -17.59 -22.63 -5.73
N ALA A 52 -16.46 -22.16 -6.25
CA ALA A 52 -16.19 -20.73 -6.44
C ALA A 52 -17.14 -20.01 -7.42
N ALA A 53 -17.84 -20.76 -8.28
CA ALA A 53 -18.82 -20.16 -9.18
C ALA A 53 -19.97 -19.47 -8.42
N GLU A 54 -20.29 -19.92 -7.21
CA GLU A 54 -21.39 -19.38 -6.40
C GLU A 54 -21.07 -18.02 -5.77
N THR A 55 -19.80 -17.66 -5.62
CA THR A 55 -19.38 -16.43 -4.95
C THR A 55 -19.21 -15.24 -5.92
N GLY A 56 -19.08 -15.51 -7.22
CA GLY A 56 -18.69 -14.52 -8.23
C GLY A 56 -17.22 -14.10 -8.18
N ILE A 57 -16.43 -14.61 -7.22
CA ILE A 57 -14.98 -14.37 -7.09
C ILE A 57 -14.32 -15.67 -6.67
N ASP A 58 -13.37 -16.18 -7.47
CA ASP A 58 -12.56 -17.33 -7.11
C ASP A 58 -11.37 -16.92 -6.21
N PRO A 59 -11.34 -17.31 -4.93
CA PRO A 59 -10.24 -16.97 -4.02
C PRO A 59 -8.88 -17.48 -4.53
N MET A 60 -8.82 -18.63 -5.20
CA MET A 60 -7.53 -19.16 -5.68
C MET A 60 -6.95 -18.31 -6.82
N ARG A 61 -7.79 -17.62 -7.60
CA ARG A 61 -7.31 -16.64 -8.59
C ARG A 61 -6.71 -15.41 -7.93
N VAL A 62 -7.25 -14.98 -6.79
CA VAL A 62 -6.67 -13.88 -6.00
C VAL A 62 -5.32 -14.33 -5.42
N VAL A 63 -5.25 -15.54 -4.86
CA VAL A 63 -4.00 -16.14 -4.38
C VAL A 63 -2.93 -16.17 -5.47
N ALA A 64 -3.26 -16.68 -6.66
CA ALA A 64 -2.32 -16.75 -7.77
C ALA A 64 -1.85 -15.35 -8.22
N ALA A 65 -2.77 -14.37 -8.27
CA ALA A 65 -2.44 -13.00 -8.60
C ALA A 65 -1.49 -12.38 -7.55
N ASP A 66 -1.73 -12.62 -6.27
CA ASP A 66 -0.89 -12.14 -5.17
C ASP A 66 0.54 -12.67 -5.28
N LEU A 67 0.67 -13.98 -5.38
CA LEU A 67 1.97 -14.65 -5.50
C LEU A 67 2.74 -14.16 -6.74
N SER A 68 2.05 -13.96 -7.88
CA SER A 68 2.67 -13.46 -9.10
C SER A 68 3.27 -12.06 -8.96
N ARG A 69 2.65 -11.17 -8.17
CA ARG A 69 3.11 -9.78 -7.99
C ARG A 69 4.43 -9.65 -7.24
N THR A 70 4.82 -10.69 -6.51
CA THR A 70 6.11 -10.71 -5.82
C THR A 70 7.28 -11.02 -6.74
N GLY A 71 7.01 -11.52 -7.96
CA GLY A 71 8.01 -12.03 -8.89
C GLY A 71 8.73 -13.32 -8.44
N ALA A 72 8.47 -13.80 -7.21
CA ALA A 72 9.02 -15.06 -6.68
C ALA A 72 8.31 -16.31 -7.22
N PHE A 73 7.19 -16.16 -7.93
CA PHE A 73 6.37 -17.26 -8.42
C PHE A 73 6.16 -17.17 -9.93
N ARG A 74 6.32 -18.31 -10.61
CA ARG A 74 5.90 -18.51 -11.99
C ARG A 74 4.57 -19.25 -11.96
N ILE A 75 3.48 -18.53 -12.18
CA ILE A 75 2.13 -19.11 -12.13
C ILE A 75 1.86 -19.95 -13.38
N ILE A 76 1.51 -21.22 -13.18
CA ILE A 76 1.14 -22.15 -14.24
C ILE A 76 -0.39 -22.32 -14.19
N VAL A 77 -1.05 -21.83 -15.23
CA VAL A 77 -2.50 -22.02 -15.38
C VAL A 77 -2.72 -23.39 -16.03
N GLY A 78 -3.28 -24.34 -15.29
CA GLY A 78 -3.76 -25.57 -15.88
C GLY A 78 -5.27 -25.56 -16.00
N GLU A 79 -5.79 -25.92 -17.17
CA GLU A 79 -7.14 -26.49 -17.24
C GLU A 79 -7.14 -27.73 -16.35
N ALA A 80 -7.95 -27.70 -15.30
CA ALA A 80 -7.99 -28.75 -14.30
C ALA A 80 -8.41 -30.08 -14.94
N GLU A 81 -7.89 -31.20 -14.42
CA GLU A 81 -8.70 -32.43 -14.38
C GLU A 81 -10.01 -32.04 -13.67
N ALA A 82 -11.17 -32.46 -14.18
CA ALA A 82 -12.48 -32.08 -13.66
C ALA A 82 -12.51 -31.96 -12.12
N THR A 83 -12.91 -30.78 -11.60
CA THR A 83 -13.14 -30.44 -10.18
C THR A 83 -12.37 -31.31 -9.18
N LEU A 84 -11.21 -30.83 -8.72
CA LEU A 84 -10.51 -31.43 -7.58
C LEU A 84 -11.38 -31.27 -6.33
N GLU A 85 -12.25 -32.25 -6.07
CA GLU A 85 -12.98 -32.35 -4.81
C GLU A 85 -12.00 -32.45 -3.65
N GLU A 86 -12.32 -31.83 -2.51
CA GLU A 86 -11.43 -31.77 -1.34
C GLU A 86 -10.99 -33.15 -0.84
N SER A 87 -11.87 -34.15 -0.96
CA SER A 87 -11.64 -35.54 -0.56
C SER A 87 -10.69 -36.29 -1.51
N VAL A 88 -10.48 -35.79 -2.72
CA VAL A 88 -9.69 -36.44 -3.76
C VAL A 88 -8.26 -35.88 -3.73
N ARG A 89 -7.28 -36.78 -3.64
CA ARG A 89 -5.87 -36.39 -3.81
C ARG A 89 -5.62 -36.09 -5.29
N PRO A 90 -5.08 -34.92 -5.65
CA PRO A 90 -4.79 -34.58 -7.05
C PRO A 90 -3.73 -35.51 -7.66
N ASN A 91 -3.79 -35.71 -8.98
CA ASN A 91 -2.74 -36.37 -9.74
C ASN A 91 -1.50 -35.48 -9.82
N LEU A 92 -0.60 -35.56 -8.82
CA LEU A 92 0.58 -34.70 -8.74
C LEU A 92 1.59 -34.95 -9.86
N GLU A 93 1.60 -36.15 -10.44
CA GLU A 93 2.47 -36.47 -11.58
C GLU A 93 2.08 -35.70 -12.85
N PHE A 94 0.78 -35.53 -13.09
CA PHE A 94 0.28 -34.67 -14.18
C PHE A 94 0.77 -33.23 -14.05
N TRP A 95 0.70 -32.67 -12.84
CA TRP A 95 1.14 -31.30 -12.58
C TRP A 95 2.66 -31.14 -12.64
N ARG A 96 3.41 -32.14 -12.17
CA ARG A 96 4.86 -32.22 -12.38
C ARG A 96 5.21 -32.26 -13.86
N GLY A 97 4.43 -32.98 -14.67
CA GLY A 97 4.56 -32.99 -16.13
C GLY A 97 4.32 -31.64 -16.81
N LYS A 98 3.57 -30.73 -16.15
CA LYS A 98 3.40 -29.32 -16.55
C LYS A 98 4.47 -28.38 -15.95
N GLU A 99 5.57 -28.94 -15.45
CA GLU A 99 6.65 -28.22 -14.77
C GLU A 99 6.22 -27.45 -13.51
N ALA A 100 5.09 -27.79 -12.91
CA ALA A 100 4.71 -27.23 -11.62
C ALA A 100 5.46 -27.98 -10.53
N ALA A 101 6.23 -27.25 -9.70
CA ALA A 101 6.84 -27.80 -8.49
C ALA A 101 5.84 -27.83 -7.32
N MET A 102 4.89 -26.89 -7.34
CA MET A 102 3.84 -26.76 -6.33
C MET A 102 2.46 -26.76 -6.97
N LEU A 103 1.46 -27.30 -6.26
CA LEU A 103 0.04 -27.20 -6.63
C LEU A 103 -0.75 -26.62 -5.46
N ALA A 104 -1.45 -25.51 -5.69
CA ALA A 104 -2.45 -24.97 -4.78
C ALA A 104 -3.87 -25.28 -5.28
N THR A 105 -4.72 -25.80 -4.40
CA THR A 105 -6.13 -26.13 -4.71
C THR A 105 -7.00 -25.97 -3.48
N GLY A 106 -8.32 -26.04 -3.62
CA GLY A 106 -9.24 -25.84 -2.51
C GLY A 106 -10.71 -26.00 -2.85
N SER A 107 -11.54 -25.86 -1.82
CA SER A 107 -13.00 -25.87 -1.87
C SER A 107 -13.56 -24.66 -1.14
N ILE A 108 -14.74 -24.23 -1.56
CA ILE A 108 -15.54 -23.21 -0.89
C ILE A 108 -16.99 -23.69 -0.83
N ILE A 109 -17.53 -23.80 0.38
CA ILE A 109 -18.85 -24.38 0.63
C ILE A 109 -19.72 -23.37 1.38
N ARG A 110 -20.95 -23.15 0.91
CA ARG A 110 -21.90 -22.30 1.62
C ARG A 110 -22.47 -23.02 2.84
N LEU A 111 -22.37 -22.40 4.01
CA LEU A 111 -22.93 -22.91 5.26
C LEU A 111 -24.39 -22.49 5.43
N ALA A 112 -25.09 -23.16 6.36
CA ALA A 112 -26.52 -22.94 6.60
C ALA A 112 -26.84 -21.51 7.11
N ASP A 113 -25.90 -20.88 7.80
CA ASP A 113 -26.00 -19.48 8.28
C ASP A 113 -25.67 -18.44 7.20
N GLY A 114 -25.32 -18.88 5.99
CA GLY A 114 -24.97 -18.03 4.85
C GLY A 114 -23.51 -17.59 4.80
N THR A 115 -22.67 -18.02 5.75
CA THR A 115 -21.20 -17.87 5.66
C THR A 115 -20.60 -18.92 4.71
N TRP A 116 -19.31 -18.79 4.43
CA TRP A 116 -18.53 -19.67 3.56
C TRP A 116 -17.45 -20.38 4.35
N ASP A 117 -17.37 -21.70 4.19
CA ASP A 117 -16.22 -22.52 4.61
C ASP A 117 -15.23 -22.62 3.45
N ILE A 118 -14.10 -21.92 3.56
CA ILE A 118 -13.01 -21.94 2.58
C ILE A 118 -11.92 -22.86 3.08
N ARG A 119 -11.52 -23.83 2.26
CA ARG A 119 -10.44 -24.75 2.55
C ARG A 119 -9.44 -24.74 1.41
N TYR A 120 -8.16 -24.69 1.73
CA TYR A 120 -7.08 -24.84 0.74
C TYR A 120 -6.11 -25.93 1.15
N ARG A 121 -5.41 -26.44 0.15
CA ARG A 121 -4.35 -27.44 0.25
C ARG A 121 -3.21 -27.03 -0.67
N LEU A 122 -1.98 -27.27 -0.22
CA LEU A 122 -0.76 -27.02 -0.96
C LEU A 122 0.06 -28.31 -1.03
N PHE A 123 0.43 -28.70 -2.24
CA PHE A 123 1.18 -29.92 -2.50
C PHE A 123 2.53 -29.60 -3.15
N ASP A 124 3.55 -30.34 -2.74
CA ASP A 124 4.81 -30.48 -3.46
C ASP A 124 4.66 -31.64 -4.45
N THR A 125 4.74 -31.33 -5.75
CA THR A 125 4.55 -32.31 -6.83
C THR A 125 5.79 -33.18 -7.05
N VAL A 126 6.95 -32.72 -6.59
CA VAL A 126 8.24 -33.40 -6.73
C VAL A 126 8.40 -34.43 -5.62
N GLN A 127 8.14 -34.02 -4.38
CA GLN A 127 8.14 -34.89 -3.20
C GLN A 127 6.88 -35.73 -3.08
N ASN A 128 5.86 -35.44 -3.90
CA ASN A 128 4.56 -36.10 -3.86
C ASN A 128 3.95 -36.07 -2.44
N ALA A 129 3.87 -34.87 -1.86
CA ALA A 129 3.44 -34.66 -0.48
C ALA A 129 2.51 -33.45 -0.35
N GLU A 130 1.54 -33.52 0.58
CA GLU A 130 0.84 -32.33 1.05
C GLU A 130 1.75 -31.62 2.07
N VAL A 131 2.08 -30.36 1.79
CA VAL A 131 3.01 -29.58 2.61
C VAL A 131 2.31 -28.54 3.47
N ASP A 132 1.06 -28.20 3.13
CA ASP A 132 0.23 -27.30 3.92
C ASP A 132 -1.28 -27.43 3.61
N ARG A 133 -2.10 -27.02 4.58
CA ARG A 133 -3.56 -26.91 4.45
C ARG A 133 -4.12 -25.91 5.47
N GLY A 134 -5.29 -25.37 5.18
CA GLY A 134 -6.00 -24.49 6.12
C GLY A 134 -7.47 -24.31 5.79
N GLN A 135 -8.19 -23.72 6.75
CA GLN A 135 -9.63 -23.56 6.73
C GLN A 135 -10.03 -22.23 7.36
N TRP A 136 -11.03 -21.55 6.78
CA TRP A 136 -11.61 -20.32 7.29
C TRP A 136 -13.13 -20.34 7.12
N ILE A 137 -13.83 -19.80 8.12
CA ILE A 137 -15.24 -19.45 8.00
C ILE A 137 -15.32 -17.94 7.81
N THR A 138 -15.92 -17.49 6.70
CA THR A 138 -15.93 -16.08 6.31
C THR A 138 -17.27 -15.67 5.72
N ASP A 139 -17.59 -14.37 5.82
CA ASP A 139 -18.71 -13.80 5.08
C ASP A 139 -18.29 -13.38 3.66
N ASN A 140 -19.28 -12.94 2.85
CA ASN A 140 -19.07 -12.43 1.49
C ASN A 140 -18.08 -11.25 1.41
N ARG A 141 -18.02 -10.39 2.44
CA ARG A 141 -17.19 -9.18 2.44
C ARG A 141 -15.72 -9.52 2.69
N GLN A 142 -15.45 -10.62 3.39
CA GLN A 142 -14.11 -11.05 3.77
C GLN A 142 -13.53 -12.14 2.83
N LEU A 143 -14.24 -12.55 1.78
CA LEU A 143 -13.76 -13.56 0.80
C LEU A 143 -12.38 -13.22 0.23
N ARG A 144 -12.20 -11.99 -0.26
CA ARG A 144 -10.93 -11.53 -0.84
C ARG A 144 -9.83 -11.45 0.21
N MET A 145 -10.13 -10.91 1.40
CA MET A 145 -9.17 -10.84 2.50
C MET A 145 -8.73 -12.24 2.95
N THR A 146 -9.64 -13.21 2.96
CA THR A 146 -9.31 -14.61 3.23
C THR A 146 -8.39 -15.18 2.14
N ALA A 147 -8.61 -14.84 0.87
CA ALA A 147 -7.70 -15.22 -0.21
C ALA A 147 -6.29 -14.65 0.00
N HIS A 148 -6.18 -13.38 0.37
CA HIS A 148 -4.91 -12.75 0.70
C HIS A 148 -4.18 -13.47 1.85
N ARG A 149 -4.91 -13.94 2.88
CA ARG A 149 -4.35 -14.74 3.98
C ARG A 149 -3.84 -16.10 3.53
N ILE A 150 -4.55 -16.75 2.60
CA ILE A 150 -4.08 -18.00 1.98
C ILE A 150 -2.79 -17.74 1.21
N ALA A 151 -2.73 -16.65 0.43
CA ALA A 151 -1.52 -16.25 -0.29
C ALA A 151 -0.36 -15.98 0.66
N ASP A 152 -0.61 -15.30 1.79
CA ASP A 152 0.39 -15.01 2.82
C ASP A 152 0.97 -16.30 3.41
N ARG A 153 0.11 -17.28 3.67
CA ARG A 153 0.53 -18.57 4.20
C ARG A 153 1.37 -19.35 3.20
N ILE A 154 0.95 -19.41 1.93
CA ILE A 154 1.72 -20.07 0.86
C ILE A 154 3.06 -19.37 0.65
N TYR A 155 3.05 -18.04 0.55
CA TYR A 155 4.26 -17.24 0.35
C TYR A 155 5.24 -17.46 1.50
N THR A 156 4.79 -17.29 2.75
CA THR A 156 5.64 -17.49 3.93
C THR A 156 6.19 -18.91 3.99
N LYS A 157 5.37 -19.93 3.71
CA LYS A 157 5.78 -21.34 3.76
C LYS A 157 6.89 -21.64 2.75
N LEU A 158 6.83 -21.05 1.55
CA LEU A 158 7.72 -21.39 0.45
C LEU A 158 8.94 -20.48 0.32
N THR A 159 8.87 -19.24 0.83
CA THR A 159 9.97 -18.27 0.75
C THR A 159 10.64 -17.99 2.09
N GLY A 160 9.93 -18.17 3.20
CA GLY A 160 10.38 -17.76 4.53
C GLY A 160 10.35 -16.24 4.77
N LEU A 161 9.86 -15.44 3.82
CA LEU A 161 9.94 -13.97 3.85
C LEU A 161 8.77 -13.29 4.58
N GLY A 162 7.83 -14.05 5.14
CA GLY A 162 6.68 -13.52 5.90
C GLY A 162 5.57 -12.91 5.03
N ALA A 163 4.46 -12.56 5.67
CA ALA A 163 3.21 -12.13 5.04
C ALA A 163 3.19 -10.65 4.61
N LEU A 164 2.47 -10.33 3.52
CA LEU A 164 2.24 -8.95 3.05
C LEU A 164 0.86 -8.69 2.44
N PHE A 165 0.14 -9.70 1.96
CA PHE A 165 -1.04 -9.51 1.11
C PHE A 165 -2.31 -9.17 1.89
N ALA A 166 -2.50 -9.77 3.07
CA ALA A 166 -3.64 -9.49 3.95
C ALA A 166 -3.43 -8.16 4.68
N SER A 167 -3.21 -7.10 3.91
CA SER A 167 -2.95 -5.73 4.32
C SER A 167 -3.72 -4.78 3.42
N ARG A 168 -3.63 -3.48 3.70
CA ARG A 168 -4.30 -2.43 2.93
C ARG A 168 -3.35 -1.32 2.54
N LEU A 169 -3.66 -0.67 1.43
CA LEU A 169 -3.07 0.60 1.05
C LEU A 169 -4.02 1.74 1.45
N ALA A 170 -3.46 2.88 1.79
CA ALA A 170 -4.17 4.14 1.74
C ALA A 170 -3.45 5.11 0.81
N TYR A 171 -4.19 5.94 0.09
CA TYR A 171 -3.64 6.92 -0.84
C TYR A 171 -4.63 8.06 -1.08
N VAL A 172 -4.16 9.17 -1.64
CA VAL A 172 -5.02 10.30 -1.99
C VAL A 172 -5.22 10.34 -3.50
N ALA A 173 -6.46 10.50 -3.95
CA ALA A 173 -6.81 10.72 -5.35
C ALA A 173 -7.37 12.14 -5.54
N GLU A 174 -6.74 12.94 -6.40
CA GLU A 174 -7.26 14.23 -6.86
C GLU A 174 -7.99 14.06 -8.19
N TYR A 175 -9.32 14.22 -8.19
CA TYR A 175 -10.13 14.17 -9.42
C TYR A 175 -10.23 15.53 -10.12
N SER A 176 -10.12 16.60 -9.34
CA SER A 176 -10.05 17.99 -9.81
C SER A 176 -9.53 18.88 -8.67
N LYS A 177 -9.26 20.15 -8.98
CA LYS A 177 -8.85 21.18 -8.01
C LYS A 177 -9.77 21.36 -6.79
N LYS A 178 -10.98 20.77 -6.81
CA LYS A 178 -11.96 20.82 -5.71
C LYS A 178 -12.54 19.45 -5.36
N SER A 179 -11.82 18.38 -5.65
CA SER A 179 -12.30 17.00 -5.41
C SER A 179 -11.13 16.09 -5.09
N PHE A 180 -10.97 15.80 -3.80
CA PHE A 180 -9.94 14.94 -3.24
C PHE A 180 -10.60 13.81 -2.47
N GLU A 181 -10.08 12.59 -2.61
CA GLU A 181 -10.52 11.46 -1.80
C GLU A 181 -9.33 10.79 -1.13
N LEU A 182 -9.42 10.55 0.19
CA LEU A 182 -8.57 9.58 0.87
C LEU A 182 -9.20 8.21 0.67
N ILE A 183 -8.49 7.33 -0.02
CA ILE A 183 -8.97 6.00 -0.40
C ILE A 183 -8.24 4.96 0.45
N VAL A 184 -8.98 3.94 0.87
CA VAL A 184 -8.43 2.71 1.46
C VAL A 184 -8.80 1.56 0.54
N ALA A 185 -7.81 0.74 0.18
CA ALA A 185 -7.96 -0.41 -0.70
C ALA A 185 -7.21 -1.62 -0.12
N ASP A 186 -7.53 -2.82 -0.56
CA ASP A 186 -6.69 -3.99 -0.31
C ASP A 186 -5.27 -3.78 -0.88
N SER A 187 -4.31 -4.58 -0.44
CA SER A 187 -2.89 -4.48 -0.86
C SER A 187 -2.67 -4.52 -2.38
N ASP A 188 -3.62 -5.07 -3.13
CA ASP A 188 -3.63 -5.16 -4.58
C ASP A 188 -4.47 -4.07 -5.27
N GLY A 189 -4.96 -3.08 -4.53
CA GLY A 189 -5.80 -2.00 -5.05
C GLY A 189 -7.25 -2.39 -5.32
N ALA A 190 -7.67 -3.62 -5.00
CA ALA A 190 -9.08 -4.00 -4.98
C ALA A 190 -9.83 -3.37 -3.81
N ASN A 191 -11.16 -3.46 -3.85
CA ASN A 191 -12.03 -2.98 -2.78
C ASN A 191 -11.74 -1.53 -2.36
N ALA A 192 -11.34 -0.69 -3.33
CA ALA A 192 -11.02 0.71 -3.11
C ALA A 192 -12.28 1.47 -2.67
N LEU A 193 -12.25 2.01 -1.46
CA LEU A 193 -13.35 2.77 -0.86
C LEU A 193 -12.85 4.13 -0.37
N PRO A 194 -13.60 5.22 -0.64
CA PRO A 194 -13.27 6.52 -0.09
C PRO A 194 -13.54 6.52 1.41
N ALA A 195 -12.47 6.65 2.20
CA ALA A 195 -12.53 6.90 3.62
C ALA A 195 -12.94 8.37 3.89
N LEU A 196 -12.49 9.31 3.06
CA LEU A 196 -12.89 10.71 3.13
C LEU A 196 -13.05 11.28 1.73
N LYS A 197 -14.10 12.08 1.52
CA LYS A 197 -14.25 12.96 0.35
C LYS A 197 -14.16 14.40 0.79
N SER A 198 -13.34 15.20 0.11
CA SER A 198 -13.06 16.58 0.47
C SER A 198 -13.04 17.47 -0.77
N ARG A 199 -13.43 18.74 -0.57
CA ARG A 199 -13.26 19.79 -1.59
C ARG A 199 -11.88 20.44 -1.53
N GLU A 200 -11.14 20.17 -0.47
CA GLU A 200 -9.82 20.70 -0.18
C GLU A 200 -8.79 19.58 -0.09
N PRO A 201 -7.49 19.86 -0.27
CA PRO A 201 -6.46 18.84 -0.21
C PRO A 201 -6.48 17.99 1.06
N ILE A 202 -6.10 16.74 0.90
CA ILE A 202 -5.79 15.80 1.98
C ILE A 202 -4.34 15.38 1.73
N ILE A 203 -3.50 15.42 2.76
CA ILE A 203 -2.10 14.99 2.62
C ILE A 203 -1.59 14.16 3.81
N SER A 204 -0.48 13.50 3.60
CA SER A 204 0.34 12.70 4.52
C SER A 204 -0.47 11.66 5.31
N PRO A 205 -1.19 10.72 4.65
CA PRO A 205 -1.84 9.63 5.36
C PRO A 205 -0.81 8.71 6.00
N ALA A 206 -1.07 8.28 7.24
CA ALA A 206 -0.24 7.33 7.98
C ALA A 206 -1.10 6.35 8.79
N TRP A 207 -0.80 5.06 8.66
CA TRP A 207 -1.48 4.00 9.40
C TRP A 207 -1.03 3.94 10.87
N SER A 208 -1.96 3.64 11.77
CA SER A 208 -1.61 3.14 13.10
C SER A 208 -1.02 1.73 13.00
N PRO A 209 -0.16 1.32 13.95
CA PRO A 209 0.49 0.00 13.91
C PRO A 209 -0.48 -1.18 13.95
N ASP A 210 -1.70 -0.97 14.46
CA ASP A 210 -2.77 -1.97 14.51
C ASP A 210 -3.69 -1.95 13.28
N GLY A 211 -3.47 -1.04 12.32
CA GLY A 211 -4.24 -0.91 11.09
C GLY A 211 -5.68 -0.41 11.29
N LYS A 212 -6.06 0.04 12.49
CA LYS A 212 -7.44 0.48 12.79
C LYS A 212 -7.68 1.96 12.53
N GLN A 213 -6.61 2.76 12.48
CA GLN A 213 -6.69 4.21 12.36
C GLN A 213 -5.76 4.73 11.26
N LEU A 214 -6.19 5.84 10.64
CA LEU A 214 -5.38 6.66 9.76
C LEU A 214 -5.24 8.05 10.36
N ALA A 215 -4.02 8.55 10.47
CA ALA A 215 -3.74 9.96 10.67
C ALA A 215 -3.51 10.63 9.31
N TYR A 216 -3.96 11.87 9.13
CA TYR A 216 -3.73 12.64 7.92
C TYR A 216 -3.96 14.13 8.18
N VAL A 217 -3.49 14.97 7.26
CA VAL A 217 -3.75 16.40 7.23
C VAL A 217 -4.94 16.67 6.31
N SER A 218 -5.91 17.44 6.77
CA SER A 218 -7.01 17.95 5.96
C SER A 218 -6.99 19.47 5.93
N PHE A 219 -7.25 20.04 4.74
CA PHE A 219 -7.39 21.48 4.51
C PHE A 219 -8.86 21.94 4.47
N GLU A 220 -9.83 21.09 4.83
CA GLU A 220 -11.28 21.44 4.85
C GLU A 220 -11.58 22.72 5.65
N ALA A 221 -10.76 23.00 6.68
CA ALA A 221 -10.86 24.21 7.51
C ALA A 221 -10.10 25.42 6.94
N GLN A 222 -9.67 25.40 5.67
CA GLN A 222 -8.82 26.40 5.01
C GLN A 222 -7.46 26.62 5.68
N LYS A 223 -7.02 25.64 6.47
CA LYS A 223 -5.73 25.57 7.14
C LYS A 223 -5.38 24.10 7.39
N PRO A 224 -4.09 23.73 7.55
CA PRO A 224 -3.71 22.35 7.79
C PRO A 224 -4.13 21.93 9.21
N VAL A 225 -5.01 20.92 9.29
CA VAL A 225 -5.45 20.30 10.54
C VAL A 225 -5.18 18.81 10.47
N VAL A 226 -4.54 18.26 11.51
CA VAL A 226 -4.26 16.82 11.58
C VAL A 226 -5.44 16.13 12.24
N TYR A 227 -5.98 15.11 11.58
CA TYR A 227 -7.07 14.27 12.07
C TYR A 227 -6.56 12.86 12.33
N ILE A 228 -7.24 12.17 13.26
CA ILE A 228 -7.24 10.71 13.35
C ILE A 228 -8.62 10.21 12.94
N HIS A 229 -8.62 9.18 12.10
CA HIS A 229 -9.81 8.56 11.53
C HIS A 229 -9.82 7.07 11.81
N THR A 230 -10.85 6.58 12.50
CA THR A 230 -11.12 5.16 12.70
C THR A 230 -11.74 4.54 11.45
N VAL A 231 -10.98 3.69 10.75
CA VAL A 231 -11.32 3.16 9.43
C VAL A 231 -12.64 2.38 9.44
N ALA A 232 -12.88 1.57 10.47
CA ALA A 232 -14.07 0.72 10.55
C ALA A 232 -15.39 1.50 10.74
N THR A 233 -15.34 2.71 11.30
CA THR A 233 -16.55 3.47 11.69
C THR A 233 -16.73 4.78 10.94
N GLY A 234 -15.71 5.27 10.25
CA GLY A 234 -15.74 6.61 9.67
C GLY A 234 -15.50 7.74 10.69
N ARG A 235 -15.34 7.41 11.99
CA ARG A 235 -15.24 8.43 13.04
C ARG A 235 -13.93 9.19 12.92
N ARG A 236 -14.03 10.53 12.92
CA ARG A 236 -12.90 11.46 12.85
C ARG A 236 -12.79 12.27 14.13
N ARG A 237 -11.56 12.59 14.53
CA ARG A 237 -11.27 13.57 15.60
C ARG A 237 -10.03 14.38 15.27
N VAL A 238 -10.01 15.63 15.71
CA VAL A 238 -8.84 16.50 15.59
C VAL A 238 -7.75 15.98 16.53
N LEU A 239 -6.54 15.83 16.00
CA LEU A 239 -5.33 15.54 16.77
C LEU A 239 -4.53 16.82 17.03
N ALA A 240 -4.30 17.62 15.98
CA ALA A 240 -3.54 18.86 16.07
C ALA A 240 -4.13 19.96 15.20
N ASN A 241 -4.26 21.15 15.78
CA ASN A 241 -4.82 22.35 15.14
C ASN A 241 -4.15 23.61 15.71
N PHE A 242 -2.82 23.62 15.74
CA PHE A 242 -2.04 24.74 16.23
C PHE A 242 -1.90 25.82 15.16
N ARG A 243 -1.47 27.02 15.57
CA ARG A 243 -1.13 28.09 14.62
C ARG A 243 0.03 27.64 13.73
N GLY A 244 -0.06 27.97 12.44
CA GLY A 244 0.98 27.65 11.45
C GLY A 244 0.75 26.29 10.80
N ASN A 245 1.85 25.64 10.41
CA ASN A 245 1.83 24.31 9.79
C ASN A 245 1.54 23.21 10.81
N ASN A 246 0.71 22.24 10.43
CA ASN A 246 0.47 20.98 11.16
C ASN A 246 0.50 19.84 10.14
N SER A 247 1.59 19.08 10.05
CA SER A 247 1.75 18.11 8.97
C SER A 247 2.51 16.84 9.39
N ALA A 248 2.61 15.91 8.43
CA ALA A 248 3.43 14.70 8.50
C ALA A 248 3.24 13.88 9.80
N PRO A 249 2.04 13.37 10.07
CA PRO A 249 1.82 12.47 11.19
C PRO A 249 2.51 11.13 11.01
N ALA A 250 3.14 10.62 12.07
CA ALA A 250 3.64 9.26 12.14
C ALA A 250 3.35 8.66 13.51
N PHE A 251 2.72 7.48 13.54
CA PHE A 251 2.46 6.78 14.80
C PHE A 251 3.73 6.16 15.36
N SER A 252 3.86 6.17 16.69
CA SER A 252 4.87 5.35 17.38
C SER A 252 4.55 3.86 17.21
N PRO A 253 5.54 2.96 17.25
CA PRO A 253 5.32 1.52 17.07
C PRO A 253 4.36 0.91 18.10
N ASP A 254 4.31 1.48 19.30
CA ASP A 254 3.38 1.09 20.37
C ASP A 254 1.97 1.70 20.24
N GLY A 255 1.75 2.56 19.24
CA GLY A 255 0.47 3.23 18.96
C GLY A 255 0.04 4.27 20.00
N LYS A 256 0.89 4.62 20.98
CA LYS A 256 0.50 5.55 22.07
C LYS A 256 0.75 7.01 21.72
N LYS A 257 1.66 7.30 20.80
CA LYS A 257 2.01 8.66 20.42
C LYS A 257 2.00 8.84 18.90
N VAL A 258 1.98 10.10 18.49
CA VAL A 258 2.14 10.54 17.10
C VAL A 258 3.23 11.62 17.06
N ALA A 259 4.20 11.46 16.17
CA ALA A 259 5.14 12.51 15.81
C ALA A 259 4.52 13.39 14.72
N LEU A 260 4.73 14.71 14.80
CA LEU A 260 4.15 15.71 13.90
C LEU A 260 5.17 16.79 13.57
N ALA A 261 5.11 17.32 12.36
CA ALA A 261 5.84 18.55 12.00
C ALA A 261 4.96 19.78 12.30
N LEU A 262 5.34 20.59 13.29
CA LEU A 262 4.59 21.80 13.68
C LEU A 262 5.47 23.05 13.58
N SER A 263 4.92 24.15 13.06
CA SER A 263 5.57 25.47 13.03
C SER A 263 5.04 26.45 14.08
N ARG A 264 4.43 25.93 15.15
CA ARG A 264 3.77 26.73 16.20
C ARG A 264 4.74 27.67 16.92
N ASP A 265 5.99 27.23 17.09
CA ASP A 265 6.99 27.88 17.93
C ASP A 265 8.13 28.52 17.08
N GLY A 266 7.86 28.82 15.80
CA GLY A 266 8.84 29.40 14.86
C GLY A 266 9.09 28.49 13.66
N PHE A 267 10.34 28.04 13.49
CA PHE A 267 10.69 27.03 12.47
C PHE A 267 9.85 25.76 12.65
N THR A 268 9.62 25.03 11.55
CA THR A 268 8.95 23.73 11.60
C THR A 268 9.84 22.72 12.30
N GLN A 269 9.29 22.04 13.31
CA GLN A 269 10.02 21.11 14.16
C GLN A 269 9.18 19.88 14.43
N ILE A 270 9.82 18.81 14.89
CA ILE A 270 9.13 17.59 15.29
C ILE A 270 8.58 17.75 16.70
N PHE A 271 7.31 17.44 16.87
CA PHE A 271 6.60 17.37 18.15
C PHE A 271 6.05 15.97 18.37
N MET A 272 5.98 15.59 19.63
CA MET A 272 5.27 14.41 20.08
C MET A 272 3.93 14.81 20.70
N ILE A 273 2.88 14.05 20.38
CA ILE A 273 1.56 14.17 20.99
C ILE A 273 1.05 12.77 21.34
N ASN A 274 0.31 12.61 22.43
CA ASN A 274 -0.40 11.37 22.71
C ASN A 274 -1.45 11.13 21.63
N THR A 275 -1.78 9.87 21.33
CA THR A 275 -2.79 9.59 20.31
C THR A 275 -4.13 10.21 20.66
N ASP A 276 -4.49 10.42 21.92
CA ASP A 276 -5.71 11.11 22.35
C ASP A 276 -5.70 12.65 22.15
N GLY A 277 -4.58 13.24 21.76
CA GLY A 277 -4.39 14.69 21.57
C GLY A 277 -3.80 15.43 22.77
N THR A 278 -3.52 14.74 23.87
CA THR A 278 -2.88 15.33 25.06
C THR A 278 -1.35 15.28 25.00
N GLY A 279 -0.66 15.86 25.98
CA GLY A 279 0.78 15.64 26.18
C GLY A 279 1.69 16.16 25.07
N VAL A 280 1.33 17.28 24.44
CA VAL A 280 2.13 17.88 23.35
C VAL A 280 3.48 18.34 23.89
N SER A 281 4.57 17.83 23.33
CA SER A 281 5.95 18.19 23.68
C SER A 281 6.83 18.31 22.44
N ARG A 282 7.73 19.30 22.41
CA ARG A 282 8.70 19.46 21.33
C ARG A 282 9.78 18.38 21.42
N PHE A 283 10.09 17.72 20.30
CA PHE A 283 11.12 16.69 20.20
C PHE A 283 12.41 17.25 19.60
N SER A 284 12.33 17.83 18.40
CA SER A 284 13.51 18.41 17.75
C SER A 284 13.73 19.88 18.11
N HIS A 285 14.99 20.26 18.21
CA HIS A 285 15.43 21.60 18.61
C HIS A 285 16.55 22.07 17.66
N SER A 286 16.16 22.74 16.58
CA SER A 286 17.07 23.28 15.57
C SER A 286 16.57 24.65 15.05
N TYR A 287 17.44 25.37 14.34
CA TYR A 287 17.08 26.59 13.59
C TYR A 287 16.80 26.28 12.11
N ALA A 288 16.36 25.05 11.84
CA ALA A 288 16.15 24.47 10.53
C ALA A 288 14.69 23.97 10.41
N ILE A 289 14.27 23.56 9.21
CA ILE A 289 13.02 22.83 9.02
C ILE A 289 13.29 21.36 9.32
N ASP A 290 12.69 20.83 10.38
CA ASP A 290 12.64 19.39 10.65
C ASP A 290 11.22 18.88 10.37
N THR A 291 11.06 17.90 9.47
CA THR A 291 9.76 17.41 8.97
C THR A 291 9.81 15.93 8.61
N GLU A 292 8.68 15.35 8.20
CA GLU A 292 8.56 13.94 7.77
C GLU A 292 9.13 12.94 8.79
N PRO A 293 8.68 12.98 10.07
CA PRO A 293 9.16 12.04 11.06
C PRO A 293 8.69 10.62 10.76
N VAL A 294 9.53 9.63 11.03
CA VAL A 294 9.19 8.22 11.06
C VAL A 294 9.90 7.55 12.24
N PHE A 295 9.21 6.69 12.97
CA PHE A 295 9.81 5.95 14.07
C PHE A 295 10.63 4.77 13.55
N SER A 296 11.73 4.45 14.24
CA SER A 296 12.32 3.13 14.10
C SER A 296 11.36 2.06 14.63
N PRO A 297 11.31 0.85 14.03
CA PRO A 297 10.42 -0.22 14.48
C PRO A 297 10.64 -0.62 15.95
N ASP A 298 11.88 -0.52 16.44
CA ASP A 298 12.25 -0.79 17.82
C ASP A 298 11.88 0.33 18.82
N GLY A 299 11.33 1.45 18.33
CA GLY A 299 10.89 2.57 19.14
C GLY A 299 12.02 3.35 19.82
N LYS A 300 13.27 3.24 19.35
CA LYS A 300 14.41 3.95 19.94
C LYS A 300 14.77 5.26 19.25
N TYR A 301 14.42 5.42 17.98
CA TYR A 301 14.80 6.57 17.17
C TYR A 301 13.60 7.16 16.43
N ILE A 302 13.70 8.45 16.13
CA ILE A 302 12.92 9.10 15.07
C ILE A 302 13.89 9.50 13.96
N TYR A 303 13.60 9.05 12.75
CA TYR A 303 14.22 9.53 11.51
C TYR A 303 13.35 10.65 10.95
N PHE A 304 13.96 11.67 10.37
CA PHE A 304 13.23 12.83 9.85
C PHE A 304 14.08 13.59 8.83
N THR A 305 13.41 14.32 7.96
CA THR A 305 14.04 15.23 7.00
C THR A 305 14.43 16.54 7.67
N SER A 306 15.65 17.02 7.42
CA SER A 306 16.12 18.33 7.87
C SER A 306 16.97 19.04 6.83
N ASP A 307 16.80 20.36 6.71
CA ASP A 307 17.62 21.24 5.87
C ASP A 307 18.79 21.91 6.61
N ARG A 308 19.07 21.50 7.86
CA ARG A 308 20.15 22.10 8.70
C ARG A 308 21.55 22.05 8.09
N GLY A 309 21.78 21.16 7.12
CA GLY A 309 23.04 21.02 6.39
C GLY A 309 23.09 21.81 5.08
N GLY A 310 22.08 22.65 4.80
CA GLY A 310 21.93 23.41 3.56
C GLY A 310 20.90 22.80 2.61
N SER A 311 21.07 21.53 2.21
CA SER A 311 20.05 20.77 1.48
C SER A 311 19.29 19.80 2.39
N ALA A 312 18.07 19.44 1.99
CA ALA A 312 17.24 18.49 2.73
C ALA A 312 17.91 17.10 2.73
N GLN A 313 18.08 16.56 3.94
CA GLN A 313 18.75 15.29 4.20
C GLN A 313 18.03 14.56 5.33
N ILE A 314 18.23 13.25 5.43
CA ILE A 314 17.64 12.46 6.51
C ILE A 314 18.58 12.47 7.71
N TYR A 315 18.01 12.74 8.88
CA TYR A 315 18.64 12.67 10.18
C TYR A 315 17.91 11.68 11.06
N ARG A 316 18.58 11.19 12.11
CA ARG A 316 17.97 10.42 13.18
C ARG A 316 18.27 11.04 14.54
N GLN A 317 17.38 10.87 15.50
CA GLN A 317 17.59 11.28 16.89
C GLN A 317 17.00 10.24 17.84
N ALA A 318 17.71 9.94 18.92
CA ALA A 318 17.22 9.01 19.95
C ALA A 318 16.02 9.59 20.70
N LEU A 319 15.08 8.71 21.06
CA LEU A 319 13.91 9.05 21.89
C LEU A 319 14.26 9.21 23.37
N GLU A 320 15.23 8.45 23.84
CA GLU A 320 15.92 8.73 25.10
C GLU A 320 16.72 10.02 24.89
N GLY A 321 16.17 11.14 25.34
CA GLY A 321 16.72 12.47 25.08
C GLY A 321 18.18 12.63 25.52
N GLY A 322 18.81 13.72 25.08
CA GLY A 322 20.21 14.04 25.41
C GLY A 322 21.20 13.83 24.28
N THR A 323 20.81 13.10 23.23
CA THR A 323 21.63 12.93 22.02
C THR A 323 21.23 13.95 20.95
N PRO A 324 22.18 14.71 20.38
CA PRO A 324 21.95 15.53 19.20
C PRO A 324 21.48 14.67 18.02
N ALA A 325 20.77 15.27 17.08
CA ALA A 325 20.38 14.58 15.86
C ALA A 325 21.58 14.36 14.93
N GLU A 326 21.69 13.15 14.38
CA GLU A 326 22.80 12.70 13.53
C GLU A 326 22.34 12.58 12.08
N ARG A 327 23.17 13.00 11.12
CA ARG A 327 22.87 12.83 9.70
C ARG A 327 23.02 11.36 9.30
N VAL A 328 22.10 10.86 8.49
CA VAL A 328 22.08 9.47 7.98
C VAL A 328 22.53 9.42 6.52
N THR A 329 22.02 10.33 5.68
CA THR A 329 22.28 10.30 4.23
C THR A 329 23.47 11.17 3.84
N PHE A 330 24.55 10.57 3.34
CA PHE A 330 25.76 11.28 2.91
C PHE A 330 26.04 11.13 1.40
N GLY A 331 25.52 10.09 0.75
CA GLY A 331 25.71 9.82 -0.68
C GLY A 331 24.81 10.62 -1.62
N ALA A 332 23.83 11.36 -1.08
CA ALA A 332 22.85 12.12 -1.84
C ALA A 332 22.99 13.64 -1.64
N ASP A 333 22.75 14.42 -2.71
CA ASP A 333 22.65 15.89 -2.62
C ASP A 333 21.30 16.34 -2.04
N TYR A 334 20.31 15.46 -2.04
CA TYR A 334 18.95 15.67 -1.56
C TYR A 334 18.34 14.32 -1.14
N ALA A 335 17.79 14.23 0.06
CA ALA A 335 17.12 13.03 0.56
C ALA A 335 15.92 13.40 1.46
N VAL A 336 14.73 12.90 1.12
CA VAL A 336 13.45 13.21 1.79
C VAL A 336 12.53 11.99 1.87
N SER A 337 11.42 12.14 2.60
CA SER A 337 10.38 11.13 2.77
C SER A 337 10.93 9.77 3.25
N PRO A 338 11.62 9.73 4.41
CA PRO A 338 12.18 8.49 4.95
C PRO A 338 11.09 7.49 5.33
N ALA A 339 11.33 6.20 5.04
CA ALA A 339 10.58 5.09 5.60
C ALA A 339 11.52 3.93 5.94
N LEU A 340 11.33 3.29 7.09
CA LEU A 340 12.09 2.11 7.51
C LEU A 340 11.33 0.84 7.18
N ASN A 341 12.07 -0.21 6.82
CA ASN A 341 11.49 -1.53 6.74
C ASN A 341 11.18 -2.09 8.14
N PRO A 342 10.35 -3.15 8.26
CA PRO A 342 9.86 -3.63 9.55
C PRO A 342 10.94 -4.10 10.54
N ASP A 343 12.10 -4.54 10.04
CA ASP A 343 13.23 -4.96 10.89
C ASP A 343 14.19 -3.81 11.26
N GLY A 344 14.01 -2.62 10.65
CA GLY A 344 14.82 -1.43 10.91
C GLY A 344 16.23 -1.47 10.33
N THR A 345 16.52 -2.36 9.38
CA THR A 345 17.84 -2.51 8.76
C THR A 345 17.97 -1.74 7.45
N VAL A 346 16.86 -1.44 6.77
CA VAL A 346 16.85 -0.72 5.50
C VAL A 346 16.01 0.55 5.60
N LEU A 347 16.58 1.66 5.15
CA LEU A 347 15.90 2.93 4.95
C LEU A 347 15.59 3.11 3.47
N THR A 348 14.32 3.35 3.11
CA THR A 348 13.97 3.88 1.80
C THR A 348 13.66 5.36 1.88
N TYR A 349 13.96 6.09 0.80
CA TYR A 349 13.77 7.53 0.69
C TYR A 349 13.73 7.97 -0.76
N VAL A 350 13.33 9.21 -0.98
CA VAL A 350 13.41 9.86 -2.29
C VAL A 350 14.70 10.64 -2.38
N THR A 351 15.50 10.37 -3.40
CA THR A 351 16.71 11.11 -3.73
C THR A 351 16.57 11.83 -5.06
N ARG A 352 17.37 12.88 -5.28
CA ARG A 352 17.42 13.59 -6.55
C ARG A 352 18.64 13.15 -7.36
N VAL A 353 18.40 12.67 -8.58
CA VAL A 353 19.46 12.26 -9.52
C VAL A 353 19.22 12.91 -10.87
N ALA A 354 20.14 13.76 -11.30
CA ALA A 354 20.05 14.50 -12.58
C ALA A 354 18.68 15.21 -12.77
N GLY A 355 18.17 15.83 -11.71
CA GLY A 355 16.89 16.56 -11.71
C GLY A 355 15.64 15.67 -11.64
N ARG A 356 15.78 14.36 -11.48
CA ARG A 356 14.67 13.40 -11.28
C ARG A 356 14.61 12.95 -9.83
N PHE A 357 13.41 12.67 -9.36
CA PHE A 357 13.17 12.10 -8.02
C PHE A 357 12.99 10.60 -8.12
N ARG A 358 13.77 9.85 -7.36
CA ARG A 358 13.85 8.39 -7.44
C ARG A 358 13.77 7.77 -6.06
N VAL A 359 13.11 6.63 -5.97
CA VAL A 359 13.12 5.78 -4.78
C VAL A 359 14.48 5.09 -4.67
N THR A 360 15.10 5.21 -3.51
CA THR A 360 16.37 4.59 -3.16
C THR A 360 16.19 3.78 -1.88
N ALA A 361 16.93 2.67 -1.77
CA ALA A 361 17.11 1.93 -0.54
C ALA A 361 18.55 2.07 -0.03
N MET A 362 18.72 2.18 1.28
CA MET A 362 20.00 2.24 1.97
C MET A 362 20.03 1.16 3.06
N ASP A 363 21.05 0.32 3.03
CA ASP A 363 21.40 -0.55 4.15
C ASP A 363 21.98 0.30 5.28
N LEU A 364 21.35 0.30 6.46
CA LEU A 364 21.71 1.19 7.55
C LEU A 364 22.99 0.79 8.29
N ALA A 365 23.45 -0.46 8.12
CA ALA A 365 24.66 -0.95 8.76
C ALA A 365 25.92 -0.53 7.97
N SER A 366 25.88 -0.65 6.65
CA SER A 366 26.98 -0.35 5.73
C SER A 366 26.91 1.06 5.13
N GLY A 367 25.72 1.67 5.09
CA GLY A 367 25.47 2.90 4.35
C GLY A 367 25.41 2.73 2.84
N GLN A 368 25.38 1.48 2.33
CA GLN A 368 25.31 1.21 0.90
C GLN A 368 23.93 1.62 0.35
N GLU A 369 23.94 2.41 -0.73
CA GLU A 369 22.74 2.90 -1.40
C GLU A 369 22.48 2.15 -2.73
N MET A 370 21.21 1.87 -3.02
CA MET A 370 20.73 1.32 -4.29
C MET A 370 19.52 2.12 -4.78
N ILE A 371 19.66 2.74 -5.96
CA ILE A 371 18.53 3.39 -6.64
C ILE A 371 17.64 2.29 -7.22
N LEU A 372 16.37 2.25 -6.83
CA LEU A 372 15.43 1.20 -7.21
C LEU A 372 14.63 1.55 -8.47
N THR A 373 14.43 2.82 -8.76
CA THR A 373 13.54 3.30 -9.82
C THR A 373 14.24 4.22 -10.82
N ASN A 374 13.62 4.38 -12.01
CA ASN A 374 14.12 5.26 -13.07
C ASN A 374 13.06 6.25 -13.58
N ASN A 375 12.07 6.58 -12.75
CA ASN A 375 11.01 7.50 -13.13
C ASN A 375 11.48 8.96 -12.98
N ALA A 376 10.57 9.89 -13.26
CA ALA A 376 10.88 11.33 -13.20
C ALA A 376 10.57 11.96 -11.84
N ALA A 377 9.47 11.54 -11.19
CA ALA A 377 8.88 12.23 -10.06
C ALA A 377 8.33 11.21 -9.05
N ASP A 378 9.20 10.36 -8.50
CA ASP A 378 8.79 9.44 -7.43
C ASP A 378 8.64 10.17 -6.10
N GLU A 379 7.62 9.79 -5.35
CA GLU A 379 7.32 10.38 -4.04
C GLU A 379 6.74 9.35 -3.05
N SER A 380 6.87 9.68 -1.75
CA SER A 380 6.24 8.97 -0.63
C SER A 380 6.43 7.44 -0.63
N PRO A 381 7.68 6.92 -0.64
CA PRO A 381 7.92 5.49 -0.57
C PRO A 381 7.54 4.92 0.81
N CYS A 382 6.94 3.73 0.82
CA CYS A 382 6.53 3.04 2.04
C CYS A 382 6.68 1.52 1.89
N PHE A 383 7.26 0.87 2.90
CA PHE A 383 7.44 -0.58 2.90
C PHE A 383 6.12 -1.33 3.14
N SER A 384 5.96 -2.44 2.44
CA SER A 384 5.02 -3.52 2.78
C SER A 384 5.31 -4.12 4.17
N PRO A 385 4.35 -4.81 4.81
CA PRO A 385 4.48 -5.30 6.18
C PRO A 385 5.61 -6.29 6.46
N ASN A 386 6.14 -6.96 5.44
CA ASN A 386 7.32 -7.84 5.56
C ASN A 386 8.60 -7.21 4.98
N GLY A 387 8.52 -5.96 4.51
CA GLY A 387 9.65 -5.22 3.98
C GLY A 387 10.16 -5.68 2.61
N GLN A 388 9.45 -6.55 1.89
CA GLN A 388 9.95 -7.10 0.60
C GLN A 388 9.58 -6.21 -0.61
N MET A 389 8.51 -5.44 -0.48
CA MET A 389 8.03 -4.49 -1.49
C MET A 389 7.96 -3.08 -0.92
N ILE A 390 8.15 -2.09 -1.78
CA ILE A 390 7.96 -0.67 -1.49
C ILE A 390 6.87 -0.14 -2.42
N VAL A 391 5.81 0.44 -1.87
CA VAL A 391 4.84 1.24 -2.63
C VAL A 391 5.30 2.69 -2.70
N TYR A 392 5.06 3.36 -3.82
CA TYR A 392 5.35 4.78 -4.02
C TYR A 392 4.37 5.37 -5.04
N ALA A 393 4.24 6.69 -5.06
CA ALA A 393 3.52 7.41 -6.12
C ALA A 393 4.51 7.97 -7.13
N THR A 394 4.06 8.08 -8.38
CA THR A 394 4.85 8.63 -9.48
C THR A 394 3.95 9.03 -10.64
N GLU A 395 4.52 9.62 -11.68
CA GLU A 395 3.77 10.05 -12.86
C GLU A 395 3.92 9.10 -14.05
N ARG A 396 2.80 8.70 -14.64
CA ARG A 396 2.75 7.99 -15.93
C ARG A 396 1.77 8.71 -16.86
N ALA A 397 2.23 9.07 -18.06
CA ALA A 397 1.45 9.85 -19.02
C ALA A 397 0.87 11.16 -18.42
N LYS A 398 1.67 11.87 -17.61
CA LYS A 398 1.29 13.12 -16.89
C LYS A 398 0.15 12.96 -15.89
N ARG A 399 0.01 11.76 -15.33
CA ARG A 399 -0.98 11.46 -14.30
C ARG A 399 -0.32 10.63 -13.21
N GLY A 400 -0.59 11.00 -11.97
CA GLY A 400 -0.17 10.29 -10.77
C GLY A 400 -0.80 8.92 -10.70
N VAL A 401 0.05 7.94 -10.46
CA VAL A 401 -0.27 6.53 -10.32
C VAL A 401 0.48 5.97 -9.12
N LEU A 402 -0.01 4.84 -8.61
CA LEU A 402 0.76 4.06 -7.67
C LEU A 402 1.66 3.08 -8.42
N ALA A 403 2.79 2.78 -7.81
CA ALA A 403 3.68 1.72 -8.26
C ALA A 403 4.27 0.99 -7.05
N THR A 404 4.70 -0.24 -7.29
CA THR A 404 5.48 -1.02 -6.32
C THR A 404 6.79 -1.47 -6.94
N VAL A 405 7.83 -1.53 -6.12
CA VAL A 405 9.14 -2.10 -6.49
C VAL A 405 9.60 -3.06 -5.39
N SER A 406 10.22 -4.18 -5.76
CA SER A 406 10.89 -5.06 -4.79
C SER A 406 12.14 -4.38 -4.22
N THR A 407 12.56 -4.78 -3.02
CA THR A 407 13.72 -4.16 -2.35
C THR A 407 15.06 -4.38 -3.06
N ASP A 408 15.14 -5.37 -3.95
CA ASP A 408 16.27 -5.62 -4.84
C ASP A 408 16.14 -4.90 -6.20
N GLY A 409 15.02 -4.20 -6.45
CA GLY A 409 14.75 -3.48 -7.69
C GLY A 409 14.37 -4.36 -8.89
N ALA A 410 14.24 -5.68 -8.72
CA ALA A 410 14.03 -6.63 -9.82
C ALA A 410 12.59 -6.66 -10.34
N VAL A 411 11.60 -6.43 -9.48
CA VAL A 411 10.17 -6.57 -9.79
C VAL A 411 9.49 -5.23 -9.60
N HIS A 412 8.85 -4.75 -10.66
CA HIS A 412 8.09 -3.50 -10.66
C HIS A 412 6.64 -3.80 -11.01
N ALA A 413 5.69 -3.11 -10.38
CA ALA A 413 4.31 -3.15 -10.80
C ALA A 413 3.67 -1.77 -10.78
N TRP A 414 2.85 -1.48 -11.78
CA TRP A 414 2.06 -0.25 -11.89
C TRP A 414 0.64 -0.51 -11.43
N LEU A 415 0.12 0.26 -10.49
CA LEU A 415 -1.25 0.19 -10.00
C LEU A 415 -2.01 1.43 -10.49
N THR A 416 -2.64 1.30 -11.66
CA THR A 416 -3.27 2.43 -12.38
C THR A 416 -4.79 2.44 -12.21
N GLY A 417 -5.36 3.53 -11.70
CA GLY A 417 -6.80 3.66 -11.48
C GLY A 417 -7.56 4.38 -12.60
N PRO A 418 -8.88 4.11 -12.77
CA PRO A 418 -9.66 4.67 -13.88
C PRO A 418 -9.82 6.20 -13.83
N ALA A 419 -9.80 6.83 -12.65
CA ALA A 419 -9.94 8.29 -12.52
C ALA A 419 -9.14 8.84 -11.32
N GLY A 420 -8.70 10.11 -11.40
CA GLY A 420 -7.92 10.80 -10.37
C GLY A 420 -6.40 10.71 -10.53
N ASP A 421 -5.72 11.80 -10.14
CA ASP A 421 -4.29 11.92 -9.97
C ASP A 421 -3.91 11.38 -8.58
N ILE A 422 -3.29 10.20 -8.55
CA ILE A 422 -3.02 9.48 -7.31
C ILE A 422 -1.67 9.89 -6.72
N ARG A 423 -1.63 10.12 -5.41
CA ARG A 423 -0.46 10.56 -4.66
C ARG A 423 -0.43 10.01 -3.24
N GLU A 424 0.73 10.19 -2.60
CA GLU A 424 0.95 9.96 -1.17
C GLU A 424 0.45 8.61 -0.61
N PRO A 425 0.92 7.47 -1.16
CA PRO A 425 0.56 6.17 -0.63
C PRO A 425 1.19 5.90 0.74
N THR A 426 0.50 5.06 1.51
CA THR A 426 1.03 4.40 2.69
C THR A 426 0.54 2.96 2.72
N TRP A 427 1.45 2.03 3.03
CA TRP A 427 1.13 0.61 3.18
C TRP A 427 0.85 0.32 4.66
N GLY A 428 -0.36 -0.17 4.94
CA GLY A 428 -0.79 -0.52 6.29
C GLY A 428 -0.23 -1.85 6.76
N PRO A 429 -0.29 -2.12 8.07
CA PRO A 429 0.15 -3.38 8.65
C PRO A 429 -0.72 -4.56 8.19
N LEU A 430 -0.32 -5.77 8.57
CA LEU A 430 -1.15 -6.96 8.40
C LEU A 430 -2.45 -6.82 9.20
N ILE A 431 -3.55 -7.27 8.58
CA ILE A 431 -4.87 -7.32 9.19
C ILE A 431 -5.01 -8.66 9.90
N VAL A 432 -4.76 -8.62 11.20
CA VAL A 432 -5.08 -9.71 12.14
C VAL A 432 -6.57 -9.72 12.47
N ASP A 433 -7.13 -10.93 12.59
CA ASP A 433 -8.52 -11.19 12.97
C ASP A 433 -8.84 -10.76 14.41
#